data_AF-A0A9P7BFQ0-F1
#
_entry.id   AF-A0A9P7BFQ0-F1
#
_cell.length_a   1.000
_cell.length_b   1.000
_cell.length_c   1.000
_cell.angle_alpha   90.00
_cell.angle_beta   90.00
_cell.angle_gamma   90.00
#
_symmetry.space_group_name_H-M   'P 1'
#
loop_
_entity.id
_entity.type
_entity.pdbx_description
1 polymer ?
#
loop_
_entity_poly.entity_id
_entity_poly.type
_entity_poly.pdbx_seq_one_letter_code
_entity_poly.pdbx_strand_id
1 'polypeptide(L)'
;MLSRLSLRWASSFTPQRVEGAKNILSNVPSTTIDPLTSLLKEHILPIIESNKPLSRNDFDNLHKQLQNNKEFSQTASFPTLNIINNSILQTLKYSSISDREYFMNELNSSTLPWIRLYPMIHLRKYSDSVAMIKNLWNISGKSDSDFNFIDIPSSTLGCLFDKMIDESLLVKYFDFFEWLENYYCPTRKALYEKNFYSHYIRRFIQKCIDLPSTSNNHILAKFFEKYILYTGPDQKIKNEVIYIESPLLESMIATFQKNGNIAEYSKAVAYYIKRLTKEKKFTDMNEWRFKSRIAKFDMYINKLGPYVVMENGMFYNFRLPFNKCVRLENHMLNFTNSLTKYLSNTDISEITLEQFLLMIEFMHGLHIQPYKEQYSKYLNPDIQMARIYRSIIKKTAEPDPIILHNYNEIIRMEKNKDFKHMKEGIPRHKTLNQRNLGDKGNHEISQSKSFQSLPLEIILRVIYNISQMEKYEKDIKKLAMTGVMLFQLMVIERNVCPKQDCFAELIKIVQLHPSTREQTPFIMSIHGRYHGEVSPVMKSTLESYGLSLDGTPLAVSVSVDS
;
A
#
# COMPACT_ATOMS: atom_id res chain seq x y z
N MET A 1 1.94 15.92 -26.38
CA MET A 1 2.81 16.67 -25.44
C MET A 1 3.75 15.77 -24.59
N LEU A 2 3.89 14.48 -24.93
CA LEU A 2 4.62 13.47 -24.13
C LEU A 2 6.03 13.10 -24.67
N SER A 3 6.50 13.72 -25.75
CA SER A 3 7.78 13.36 -26.41
C SER A 3 8.99 14.21 -26.00
N ARG A 4 8.82 15.26 -25.18
CA ARG A 4 9.91 16.17 -24.78
C ARG A 4 10.52 15.90 -23.39
N LEU A 5 9.94 15.01 -22.59
CA LEU A 5 10.45 14.66 -21.25
C LEU A 5 11.43 13.47 -21.25
N SER A 6 11.42 12.60 -22.27
CA SER A 6 12.32 11.44 -22.36
C SER A 6 13.76 11.78 -22.79
N LEU A 7 13.97 12.94 -23.43
CA LEU A 7 15.27 13.36 -23.96
C LEU A 7 16.16 14.11 -22.96
N ARG A 8 15.62 14.61 -21.83
CA ARG A 8 16.41 15.35 -20.81
C ARG A 8 17.15 14.47 -19.79
N TRP A 9 16.88 13.17 -19.75
CA TRP A 9 17.50 12.26 -18.77
C TRP A 9 18.67 11.45 -19.33
N ALA A 10 18.77 11.30 -20.65
CA ALA A 10 19.92 10.65 -21.29
C ALA A 10 21.21 11.50 -21.20
N SER A 11 21.08 12.81 -20.93
CA SER A 11 22.21 13.76 -20.87
C SER A 11 22.78 14.00 -19.47
N SER A 12 22.14 13.51 -18.39
CA SER A 12 22.55 13.81 -17.01
C SER A 12 23.40 12.74 -16.33
N PHE A 13 23.60 11.57 -16.94
CA PHE A 13 24.27 10.43 -16.28
C PHE A 13 25.63 10.01 -16.84
N THR A 14 26.10 10.63 -17.93
CA THR A 14 27.46 10.46 -18.45
C THR A 14 28.51 11.44 -17.88
N PRO A 15 28.21 12.71 -17.52
CA PRO A 15 29.28 13.64 -17.11
C PRO A 15 29.85 13.36 -15.71
N GLN A 16 28.99 13.15 -14.70
CA GLN A 16 29.43 13.09 -13.30
C GLN A 16 30.25 11.84 -12.93
N ARG A 17 30.12 10.74 -13.67
CA ARG A 17 30.89 9.50 -13.43
C ARG A 17 32.22 9.45 -14.18
N VAL A 18 32.32 10.17 -15.31
CA VAL A 18 33.58 10.36 -16.04
C VAL A 18 34.50 11.33 -15.28
N GLU A 19 33.94 12.37 -14.63
CA GLU A 19 34.69 13.28 -13.74
C GLU A 19 35.30 12.57 -12.52
N GLY A 20 34.60 11.60 -11.92
CA GLY A 20 35.14 10.78 -10.83
C GLY A 20 36.32 9.90 -11.26
N ALA A 21 36.30 9.39 -12.48
CA ALA A 21 37.40 8.62 -13.06
C ALA A 21 38.60 9.50 -13.44
N LYS A 22 38.35 10.74 -13.91
CA LYS A 22 39.38 11.76 -14.16
C LYS A 22 40.20 12.05 -12.91
N ASN A 23 39.54 12.30 -11.77
CA ASN A 23 40.21 12.64 -10.51
C ASN A 23 41.05 11.51 -9.90
N ILE A 24 40.69 10.25 -10.17
CA ILE A 24 41.43 9.08 -9.66
C ILE A 24 42.61 8.76 -10.58
N LEU A 25 42.42 8.88 -11.90
CA LEU A 25 43.46 8.66 -12.88
C LEU A 25 44.49 9.81 -12.91
N SER A 26 44.11 11.05 -12.58
CA SER A 26 45.03 12.20 -12.47
C SER A 26 45.96 12.14 -11.26
N ASN A 27 45.64 11.33 -10.23
CA ASN A 27 46.37 11.27 -8.96
C ASN A 27 47.29 10.03 -8.82
N VAL A 28 47.49 9.26 -9.89
CA VAL A 28 48.43 8.12 -9.89
C VAL A 28 49.86 8.64 -10.09
N PRO A 29 50.80 8.42 -9.13
CA PRO A 29 52.17 8.90 -9.25
C PRO A 29 52.85 8.28 -10.47
N SER A 30 53.62 9.10 -11.18
CA SER A 30 54.22 8.84 -12.50
C SER A 30 55.34 7.80 -12.54
N THR A 31 55.56 7.00 -11.50
CA THR A 31 56.78 6.19 -11.37
C THR A 31 56.65 4.71 -11.74
N THR A 32 55.47 4.22 -12.13
CA THR A 32 55.31 2.99 -12.95
C THR A 32 53.91 2.99 -13.55
N ILE A 33 53.75 3.52 -14.77
CA ILE A 33 52.48 3.47 -15.49
C ILE A 33 52.38 2.09 -16.16
N ASP A 34 51.53 1.21 -15.63
CA ASP A 34 51.15 -0.04 -16.30
C ASP A 34 50.66 0.28 -17.73
N PRO A 35 51.15 -0.43 -18.79
CA PRO A 35 50.72 -0.26 -20.18
C PRO A 35 49.20 -0.15 -20.38
N LEU A 36 48.41 -0.85 -19.57
CA LEU A 36 46.94 -0.77 -19.63
C LEU A 36 46.41 0.58 -19.11
N THR A 37 47.05 1.16 -18.10
CA THR A 37 46.66 2.48 -17.57
C THR A 37 46.99 3.61 -18.55
N SER A 38 48.13 3.52 -19.25
CA SER A 38 48.48 4.46 -20.33
C SER A 38 47.50 4.34 -21.50
N LEU A 39 47.22 3.12 -21.99
CA LEU A 39 46.23 2.87 -23.04
C LEU A 39 44.84 3.43 -22.69
N LEU A 40 44.40 3.23 -21.44
CA LEU A 40 43.10 3.71 -20.98
C LEU A 40 43.03 5.24 -20.93
N LYS A 41 44.09 5.92 -20.46
CA LYS A 41 44.14 7.38 -20.33
C LYS A 41 44.31 8.09 -21.68
N GLU A 42 45.24 7.62 -22.50
CA GLU A 42 45.71 8.34 -23.68
C GLU A 42 44.86 8.08 -24.92
N HIS A 43 44.29 6.88 -25.04
CA HIS A 43 43.59 6.45 -26.25
C HIS A 43 42.09 6.20 -26.02
N ILE A 44 41.75 5.45 -24.96
CA ILE A 44 40.38 4.94 -24.81
C ILE A 44 39.44 5.98 -24.18
N LEU A 45 39.88 6.68 -23.12
CA LEU A 45 39.05 7.66 -22.42
C LEU A 45 38.58 8.82 -23.33
N PRO A 46 39.43 9.42 -24.18
CA PRO A 46 39.00 10.45 -25.14
C PRO A 46 37.94 9.95 -26.14
N ILE A 47 38.05 8.69 -26.58
CA ILE A 47 37.10 8.07 -27.51
C ILE A 47 35.73 7.90 -26.84
N ILE A 48 35.70 7.40 -25.61
CA ILE A 48 34.45 7.25 -24.83
C ILE A 48 33.76 8.59 -24.60
N GLU A 49 34.52 9.63 -24.24
CA GLU A 49 34.00 10.98 -24.01
C GLU A 49 33.36 11.57 -25.26
N SER A 50 33.87 11.21 -26.44
CA SER A 50 33.29 11.58 -27.73
C SER A 50 32.12 10.70 -28.19
N ASN A 51 31.69 9.71 -27.39
CA ASN A 51 30.66 8.72 -27.70
C ASN A 51 30.90 7.96 -29.01
N LYS A 52 32.17 7.70 -29.37
CA LYS A 52 32.55 6.97 -30.57
C LYS A 52 32.88 5.50 -30.24
N PRO A 53 32.62 4.55 -31.16
CA PRO A 53 33.12 3.18 -31.00
C PRO A 53 34.65 3.16 -31.08
N LEU A 54 35.28 2.18 -30.43
CA LEU A 54 36.71 1.93 -30.63
C LEU A 54 36.98 1.48 -32.07
N SER A 55 38.13 1.88 -32.61
CA SER A 55 38.64 1.28 -33.84
C SER A 55 39.02 -0.18 -33.59
N ARG A 56 39.14 -1.00 -34.65
CA ARG A 56 39.61 -2.39 -34.50
C ARG A 56 40.95 -2.47 -33.79
N ASN A 57 41.90 -1.61 -34.16
CA ASN A 57 43.23 -1.58 -33.57
C ASN A 57 43.18 -1.22 -32.06
N ASP A 58 42.37 -0.23 -31.67
CA ASP A 58 42.24 0.16 -30.25
C ASP A 58 41.56 -0.93 -29.44
N PHE A 59 40.57 -1.59 -30.03
CA PHE A 59 39.87 -2.71 -29.42
C PHE A 59 40.78 -3.93 -29.24
N ASP A 60 41.55 -4.31 -30.26
CA ASP A 60 42.48 -5.43 -30.20
C ASP A 60 43.59 -5.17 -29.18
N ASN A 61 44.09 -3.93 -29.12
CA ASN A 61 45.04 -3.51 -28.10
C ASN A 61 44.45 -3.61 -26.70
N LEU A 62 43.22 -3.11 -26.48
CA LEU A 62 42.53 -3.26 -25.20
C LEU A 62 42.35 -4.73 -24.83
N HIS A 63 41.87 -5.55 -25.77
CA HIS A 63 41.61 -6.97 -25.54
C HIS A 63 42.89 -7.73 -25.21
N LYS A 64 43.99 -7.48 -25.95
CA LYS A 64 45.30 -8.07 -25.70
C LYS A 64 45.86 -7.68 -24.34
N GLN A 65 45.75 -6.41 -23.94
CA GLN A 65 46.21 -5.95 -22.62
C GLN A 65 45.40 -6.59 -21.49
N LEU A 66 44.10 -6.78 -21.67
CA LEU A 66 43.27 -7.51 -20.70
C LEU A 66 43.67 -8.98 -20.60
N GLN A 67 43.93 -9.66 -21.72
CA GLN A 67 44.35 -11.06 -21.72
C GLN A 67 45.74 -11.28 -21.07
N ASN A 68 46.65 -10.33 -21.26
CA ASN A 68 48.00 -10.40 -20.70
C ASN A 68 48.04 -10.13 -19.18
N ASN A 69 47.07 -9.37 -18.66
CA ASN A 69 46.98 -9.04 -17.24
C ASN A 69 45.82 -9.79 -16.58
N LYS A 70 45.95 -11.11 -16.43
CA LYS A 70 44.88 -11.96 -15.86
C LYS A 70 44.46 -11.57 -14.43
N GLU A 71 45.41 -11.08 -13.63
CA GLU A 71 45.18 -10.61 -12.26
C GLU A 71 44.58 -9.18 -12.20
N PHE A 72 44.50 -8.47 -13.33
CA PHE A 72 44.02 -7.09 -13.39
C PHE A 72 42.59 -6.94 -12.85
N SER A 73 41.73 -7.94 -13.06
CA SER A 73 40.37 -7.91 -12.51
C SER A 73 40.32 -7.88 -10.99
N GLN A 74 41.38 -8.35 -10.31
CA GLN A 74 41.49 -8.40 -8.85
C GLN A 74 42.14 -7.13 -8.27
N THR A 75 43.00 -6.46 -9.04
CA THR A 75 43.79 -5.29 -8.60
C THR A 75 43.32 -3.95 -9.17
N ALA A 76 42.49 -3.96 -10.22
CA ALA A 76 42.03 -2.74 -10.87
C ALA A 76 40.99 -1.99 -10.05
N SER A 77 41.13 -0.66 -10.01
CA SER A 77 40.14 0.21 -9.38
C SER A 77 38.78 0.16 -10.09
N PHE A 78 37.69 0.35 -9.34
CA PHE A 78 36.32 0.40 -9.88
C PHE A 78 36.14 1.40 -11.06
N PRO A 79 36.70 2.63 -11.03
CA PRO A 79 36.65 3.55 -12.17
C PRO A 79 37.27 2.98 -13.45
N THR A 80 38.42 2.30 -13.32
CA THR A 80 39.16 1.69 -14.44
C THR A 80 38.33 0.60 -15.11
N LEU A 81 37.71 -0.28 -14.33
CA LEU A 81 36.82 -1.33 -14.83
C LEU A 81 35.54 -0.77 -15.45
N ASN A 82 35.07 0.39 -15.01
CA ASN A 82 33.91 1.06 -15.58
C ASN A 82 34.21 1.70 -16.94
N ILE A 83 35.42 2.27 -17.12
CA ILE A 83 35.88 2.77 -18.42
C ILE A 83 35.89 1.62 -19.43
N ILE A 84 36.52 0.49 -19.09
CA ILE A 84 36.59 -0.69 -19.95
C ILE A 84 35.20 -1.18 -20.35
N ASN A 85 34.29 -1.29 -19.37
CA ASN A 85 32.90 -1.68 -19.59
C ASN A 85 32.21 -0.73 -20.60
N ASN A 86 32.30 0.59 -20.37
CA ASN A 86 31.69 1.57 -21.25
C ASN A 86 32.28 1.54 -22.67
N SER A 87 33.59 1.34 -22.82
CA SER A 87 34.24 1.19 -24.13
C SER A 87 33.68 0.00 -24.89
N ILE A 88 33.60 -1.17 -24.25
CA ILE A 88 33.07 -2.38 -24.87
C ILE A 88 31.61 -2.17 -25.26
N LEU A 89 30.78 -1.62 -24.37
CA LEU A 89 29.37 -1.40 -24.63
C LEU A 89 29.11 -0.38 -25.74
N GLN A 90 29.83 0.75 -25.76
CA GLN A 90 29.72 1.74 -26.83
C GLN A 90 30.17 1.15 -28.16
N THR A 91 31.27 0.40 -28.16
CA THR A 91 31.78 -0.27 -29.37
C THR A 91 30.75 -1.25 -29.93
N LEU A 92 30.17 -2.11 -29.09
CA LEU A 92 29.12 -3.04 -29.54
C LEU A 92 27.83 -2.32 -29.99
N LYS A 93 27.52 -1.15 -29.43
CA LYS A 93 26.28 -0.41 -29.74
C LYS A 93 26.36 0.43 -31.01
N TYR A 94 27.50 1.10 -31.23
CA TYR A 94 27.63 2.15 -32.25
C TYR A 94 28.46 1.73 -33.47
N SER A 95 29.09 0.55 -33.45
CA SER A 95 29.84 0.06 -34.61
C SER A 95 28.92 -0.41 -35.75
N SER A 96 29.49 -0.41 -36.96
CA SER A 96 28.90 -1.06 -38.14
C SER A 96 28.59 -2.54 -37.87
N ILE A 97 27.73 -3.16 -38.70
CA ILE A 97 27.36 -4.58 -38.52
C ILE A 97 28.60 -5.47 -38.61
N SER A 98 29.45 -5.26 -39.63
CA SER A 98 30.66 -6.04 -39.86
C SER A 98 31.70 -5.88 -38.73
N ASP A 99 31.89 -4.66 -38.23
CA ASP A 99 32.80 -4.41 -37.10
C ASP A 99 32.25 -4.99 -35.80
N ARG A 100 30.94 -4.92 -35.59
CA ARG A 100 30.30 -5.51 -34.41
C ARG A 100 30.43 -7.02 -34.39
N GLU A 101 30.23 -7.70 -35.52
CA GLU A 101 30.46 -9.14 -35.63
C GLU A 101 31.91 -9.50 -35.30
N TYR A 102 32.86 -8.72 -35.82
CA TYR A 102 34.28 -8.86 -35.48
C TYR A 102 34.50 -8.75 -33.96
N PHE A 103 34.04 -7.66 -33.32
CA PHE A 103 34.21 -7.46 -31.88
C PHE A 103 33.55 -8.55 -31.04
N MET A 104 32.38 -9.03 -31.46
CA MET A 104 31.67 -10.11 -30.77
C MET A 104 32.45 -11.43 -30.82
N ASN A 105 33.08 -11.74 -31.94
CA ASN A 105 33.92 -12.92 -32.09
C ASN A 105 35.17 -12.84 -31.21
N GLU A 106 35.82 -11.68 -31.18
CA GLU A 106 36.99 -11.44 -30.31
C GLU A 106 36.65 -11.53 -28.82
N LEU A 107 35.53 -10.95 -28.39
CA LEU A 107 35.10 -11.06 -26.99
C LEU A 107 34.73 -12.52 -26.62
N ASN A 108 34.15 -13.28 -27.55
CA ASN A 108 33.79 -14.69 -27.35
C ASN A 108 35.02 -15.60 -27.26
N SER A 109 36.10 -15.29 -27.98
CA SER A 109 37.36 -16.04 -27.95
C SER A 109 38.21 -15.72 -26.70
N SER A 110 37.80 -14.73 -25.90
CA SER A 110 38.55 -14.28 -24.73
C SER A 110 38.77 -15.39 -23.70
N THR A 111 40.02 -15.52 -23.25
CA THR A 111 40.38 -16.43 -22.15
C THR A 111 39.78 -15.98 -20.81
N LEU A 112 39.45 -14.69 -20.67
CA LEU A 112 38.82 -14.12 -19.49
C LEU A 112 37.30 -14.40 -19.47
N PRO A 113 36.77 -15.16 -18.51
CA PRO A 113 35.35 -15.55 -18.53
C PRO A 113 34.37 -14.38 -18.38
N TRP A 114 34.72 -13.32 -17.65
CA TRP A 114 33.82 -12.17 -17.49
C TRP A 114 33.68 -11.33 -18.77
N ILE A 115 34.69 -11.34 -19.65
CA ILE A 115 34.63 -10.65 -20.95
C ILE A 115 33.62 -11.34 -21.87
N ARG A 116 33.58 -12.68 -21.84
CA ARG A 116 32.61 -13.49 -22.60
C ARG A 116 31.15 -13.25 -22.20
N LEU A 117 30.89 -12.60 -21.06
CA LEU A 117 29.54 -12.19 -20.68
C LEU A 117 29.01 -11.04 -21.55
N TYR A 118 29.86 -10.14 -22.06
CA TYR A 118 29.39 -9.00 -22.86
C TYR A 118 28.67 -9.43 -24.14
N PRO A 119 29.22 -10.34 -24.96
CA PRO A 119 28.51 -10.88 -26.09
C PRO A 119 27.17 -11.53 -25.72
N MET A 120 27.14 -12.31 -24.63
CA MET A 120 25.92 -12.98 -24.19
C MET A 120 24.84 -11.97 -23.77
N ILE A 121 25.21 -10.94 -23.02
CA ILE A 121 24.32 -9.85 -22.62
C ILE A 121 23.82 -9.08 -23.85
N HIS A 122 24.71 -8.77 -24.79
CA HIS A 122 24.37 -8.04 -26.03
C HIS A 122 23.39 -8.82 -26.90
N LEU A 123 23.58 -10.14 -27.03
CA LEU A 123 22.69 -11.05 -27.76
C LEU A 123 21.43 -11.44 -26.98
N ARG A 124 21.14 -10.76 -25.86
CA ARG A 124 19.98 -11.02 -24.98
C ARG A 124 19.93 -12.45 -24.41
N LYS A 125 21.06 -13.13 -24.32
CA LYS A 125 21.20 -14.47 -23.71
C LYS A 125 21.32 -14.36 -22.19
N TYR A 126 20.33 -13.76 -21.55
CA TYR A 126 20.38 -13.42 -20.12
C TYR A 126 20.40 -14.65 -19.20
N SER A 127 19.62 -15.68 -19.54
CA SER A 127 19.60 -16.93 -18.77
C SER A 127 20.97 -17.60 -18.81
N ASP A 128 21.59 -17.66 -19.99
CA ASP A 128 22.92 -18.24 -20.17
C ASP A 128 23.98 -17.40 -19.45
N SER A 129 23.85 -16.08 -19.47
CA SER A 129 24.73 -15.15 -18.75
C SER A 129 24.67 -15.43 -17.24
N VAL A 130 23.47 -15.57 -16.67
CA VAL A 130 23.29 -15.93 -15.26
C VAL A 130 23.85 -17.31 -14.96
N ALA A 131 23.59 -18.31 -15.80
CA ALA A 131 24.10 -19.66 -15.62
C ALA A 131 25.64 -19.70 -15.63
N MET A 132 26.27 -18.95 -16.55
CA MET A 132 27.72 -18.80 -16.60
C MET A 132 28.27 -18.19 -15.32
N ILE A 133 27.68 -17.10 -14.83
CA ILE A 133 28.08 -16.46 -13.56
C ILE A 133 27.96 -17.45 -12.39
N LYS A 134 26.83 -18.16 -12.29
CA LYS A 134 26.61 -19.18 -11.26
C LYS A 134 27.65 -20.29 -11.32
N ASN A 135 27.96 -20.79 -12.52
CA ASN A 135 28.95 -21.85 -12.70
C ASN A 135 30.36 -21.40 -12.31
N LEU A 136 30.78 -20.19 -12.74
CA LEU A 136 32.09 -19.63 -12.40
C LEU A 136 32.28 -19.51 -10.87
N TRP A 137 31.21 -19.17 -10.14
CA TRP A 137 31.25 -19.02 -8.69
C TRP A 137 30.95 -20.30 -7.90
N ASN A 138 30.30 -21.30 -8.51
CA ASN A 138 30.09 -22.63 -7.92
C ASN A 138 31.35 -23.50 -8.00
N ILE A 139 32.11 -23.40 -9.09
CA ILE A 139 33.35 -24.18 -9.31
C ILE A 139 34.44 -23.76 -8.30
N SER A 140 34.44 -22.49 -7.91
CA SER A 140 35.46 -21.90 -7.03
C SER A 140 35.15 -22.04 -5.53
N GLY A 141 34.00 -22.62 -5.15
CA GLY A 141 33.56 -22.77 -3.75
C GLY A 141 33.79 -24.16 -3.13
N LYS A 142 34.58 -25.05 -3.75
CA LYS A 142 34.70 -26.47 -3.34
C LYS A 142 36.01 -26.89 -2.63
N SER A 143 36.98 -26.00 -2.40
CA SER A 143 38.20 -26.34 -1.65
C SER A 143 38.70 -25.16 -0.82
N ASP A 144 38.84 -25.38 0.49
CA ASP A 144 39.17 -24.36 1.50
C ASP A 144 40.62 -23.81 1.46
N SER A 145 41.49 -24.26 0.55
CA SER A 145 42.94 -24.01 0.67
C SER A 145 43.60 -23.19 -0.45
N ASP A 146 43.06 -23.08 -1.67
CA ASP A 146 43.71 -22.31 -2.75
C ASP A 146 42.68 -21.61 -3.64
N PHE A 147 42.39 -20.34 -3.35
CA PHE A 147 41.35 -19.58 -4.02
C PHE A 147 41.84 -18.88 -5.30
N ASN A 148 41.87 -19.60 -6.42
CA ASN A 148 41.87 -18.99 -7.74
C ASN A 148 40.43 -18.62 -8.14
N PHE A 149 39.86 -17.61 -7.49
CA PHE A 149 38.54 -17.07 -7.84
C PHE A 149 38.60 -16.28 -9.14
N ILE A 150 37.62 -16.53 -10.01
CA ILE A 150 37.37 -15.68 -11.18
C ILE A 150 36.41 -14.58 -10.73
N ASP A 151 36.98 -13.45 -10.33
CA ASP A 151 36.22 -12.27 -9.95
C ASP A 151 35.54 -11.66 -11.18
N ILE A 152 34.23 -11.44 -11.05
CA ILE A 152 33.44 -10.77 -12.09
C ILE A 152 33.31 -9.30 -11.67
N PRO A 153 33.80 -8.36 -12.49
CA PRO A 153 33.66 -6.94 -12.21
C PRO A 153 32.22 -6.54 -11.92
N SER A 154 32.03 -5.71 -10.89
CA SER A 154 30.73 -5.12 -10.55
C SER A 154 30.11 -4.36 -11.72
N SER A 155 30.92 -3.69 -12.56
CA SER A 155 30.47 -3.04 -13.79
C SER A 155 29.82 -4.02 -14.78
N THR A 156 30.35 -5.24 -14.92
CA THR A 156 29.79 -6.29 -15.79
C THR A 156 28.47 -6.82 -15.23
N LEU A 157 28.39 -7.06 -13.91
CA LEU A 157 27.11 -7.41 -13.26
C LEU A 157 26.08 -6.28 -13.41
N GLY A 158 26.53 -5.04 -13.32
CA GLY A 158 25.70 -3.85 -13.46
C GLY A 158 25.07 -3.78 -14.85
N CYS A 159 25.85 -4.06 -15.89
CA CYS A 159 25.36 -4.15 -17.26
C CYS A 159 24.24 -5.20 -17.40
N LEU A 160 24.43 -6.40 -16.85
CA LEU A 160 23.42 -7.45 -16.88
C LEU A 160 22.13 -7.01 -16.18
N PHE A 161 22.24 -6.41 -15.00
CA PHE A 161 21.11 -5.86 -14.25
C PHE A 161 20.39 -4.75 -15.01
N ASP A 162 21.12 -3.78 -15.57
CA ASP A 162 20.54 -2.70 -16.37
C ASP A 162 19.72 -3.28 -17.53
N LYS A 163 20.27 -4.25 -18.27
CA LYS A 163 19.56 -4.90 -19.38
C LYS A 163 18.34 -5.69 -18.93
N MET A 164 18.42 -6.46 -17.85
CA MET A 164 17.26 -7.20 -17.33
C MET A 164 16.13 -6.26 -16.89
N ILE A 165 16.46 -5.15 -16.21
CA ILE A 165 15.47 -4.16 -15.77
C ILE A 165 14.88 -3.42 -16.98
N ASP A 166 15.72 -2.97 -17.93
CA ASP A 166 15.29 -2.23 -19.12
C ASP A 166 14.36 -3.07 -20.00
N GLU A 167 14.67 -4.36 -20.17
CA GLU A 167 13.85 -5.32 -20.92
C GLU A 167 12.70 -5.93 -20.09
N SER A 168 12.43 -5.40 -18.90
CA SER A 168 11.33 -5.82 -18.02
C SER A 168 11.34 -7.30 -17.62
N LEU A 169 12.53 -7.91 -17.57
CA LEU A 169 12.76 -9.28 -17.09
C LEU A 169 12.86 -9.32 -15.56
N LEU A 170 11.86 -8.75 -14.88
CA LEU A 170 11.87 -8.44 -13.45
C LEU A 170 11.91 -9.70 -12.57
N VAL A 171 11.27 -10.81 -12.99
CA VAL A 171 11.34 -12.11 -12.29
C VAL A 171 12.78 -12.61 -12.28
N LYS A 172 13.41 -12.69 -13.46
CA LYS A 172 14.77 -13.19 -13.62
C LYS A 172 15.77 -12.33 -12.88
N TYR A 173 15.59 -11.01 -12.93
CA TYR A 173 16.38 -10.07 -12.15
C TYR A 173 16.28 -10.39 -10.65
N PHE A 174 15.05 -10.52 -10.12
CA PHE A 174 14.84 -10.75 -8.71
C PHE A 174 15.40 -12.10 -8.25
N ASP A 175 15.14 -13.19 -8.98
CA ASP A 175 15.68 -14.51 -8.67
C ASP A 175 17.21 -14.53 -8.68
N PHE A 176 17.83 -13.81 -9.62
CA PHE A 176 19.27 -13.69 -9.68
C PHE A 176 19.82 -12.82 -8.53
N PHE A 177 19.15 -11.71 -8.19
CA PHE A 177 19.48 -10.89 -7.03
C PHE A 177 19.39 -11.68 -5.72
N GLU A 178 18.32 -12.46 -5.52
CA GLU A 178 18.16 -13.32 -4.34
C GLU A 178 19.27 -14.37 -4.26
N TRP A 179 19.64 -14.98 -5.39
CA TRP A 179 20.75 -15.92 -5.45
C TRP A 179 22.08 -15.24 -5.09
N LEU A 180 22.33 -14.04 -5.62
CA LEU A 180 23.53 -13.26 -5.30
C LEU A 180 23.62 -12.96 -3.80
N GLU A 181 22.52 -12.54 -3.18
CA GLU A 181 22.53 -12.24 -1.74
C GLU A 181 22.77 -13.50 -0.88
N ASN A 182 22.14 -14.63 -1.24
CA ASN A 182 22.26 -15.89 -0.48
C ASN A 182 23.63 -16.58 -0.65
N TYR A 183 24.26 -16.43 -1.82
CA TYR A 183 25.54 -17.09 -2.14
C TYR A 183 26.76 -16.24 -1.73
N TYR A 184 26.55 -15.00 -1.27
CA TYR A 184 27.62 -14.07 -0.91
C TYR A 184 28.20 -14.31 0.49
N CYS A 185 29.46 -14.74 0.53
CA CYS A 185 30.27 -14.82 1.76
C CYS A 185 30.50 -13.41 2.38
N PRO A 186 30.49 -13.25 3.73
CA PRO A 186 30.67 -11.96 4.41
C PRO A 186 31.93 -11.17 4.00
N THR A 187 33.02 -11.84 3.64
CA THR A 187 34.27 -11.22 3.15
C THR A 187 34.10 -10.58 1.76
N ARG A 188 33.21 -11.13 0.92
CA ARG A 188 32.92 -10.63 -0.44
C ARG A 188 31.99 -9.41 -0.44
N LYS A 189 31.31 -9.16 0.68
CA LYS A 189 30.43 -7.99 0.90
C LYS A 189 31.19 -6.65 0.92
N ALA A 190 32.51 -6.68 1.10
CA ALA A 190 33.37 -5.51 1.07
C ALA A 190 33.80 -5.08 -0.35
N LEU A 191 33.86 -6.03 -1.31
CA LEU A 191 34.35 -5.77 -2.68
C LEU A 191 33.31 -5.09 -3.59
N TYR A 192 32.02 -5.29 -3.31
CA TYR A 192 30.95 -4.67 -4.08
C TYR A 192 30.41 -3.47 -3.31
N GLU A 193 30.64 -2.27 -3.86
CA GLU A 193 30.34 -1.01 -3.20
C GLU A 193 28.89 -0.99 -2.67
N LYS A 194 28.71 -0.48 -1.45
CA LYS A 194 27.39 -0.26 -0.81
C LYS A 194 26.39 0.46 -1.73
N ASN A 195 26.88 1.29 -2.65
CA ASN A 195 26.08 2.07 -3.57
C ASN A 195 25.63 1.30 -4.82
N PHE A 196 26.31 0.20 -5.18
CA PHE A 196 26.02 -0.59 -6.37
C PHE A 196 24.63 -1.24 -6.26
N TYR A 197 24.40 -2.06 -5.24
CA TYR A 197 23.12 -2.77 -5.06
C TYR A 197 21.94 -1.83 -4.82
N SER A 198 22.15 -0.77 -4.06
CA SER A 198 21.13 0.27 -3.78
C SER A 198 20.54 0.87 -5.05
N HIS A 199 21.39 1.17 -6.04
CA HIS A 199 20.95 1.72 -7.32
C HIS A 199 20.01 0.77 -8.07
N TYR A 200 20.39 -0.49 -8.20
CA TYR A 200 19.63 -1.47 -8.97
C TYR A 200 18.32 -1.88 -8.29
N ILE A 201 18.32 -2.00 -6.95
CA ILE A 201 17.10 -2.25 -6.18
C ILE A 201 16.09 -1.12 -6.39
N ARG A 202 16.54 0.14 -6.35
CA ARG A 202 15.68 1.30 -6.62
C ARG A 202 15.11 1.27 -8.03
N ARG A 203 15.94 1.00 -9.05
CA ARG A 203 15.49 0.88 -10.44
C ARG A 203 14.49 -0.26 -10.62
N PHE A 204 14.72 -1.41 -10.01
CA PHE A 204 13.81 -2.55 -10.03
C PHE A 204 12.45 -2.20 -9.41
N ILE A 205 12.45 -1.63 -8.21
CA ILE A 205 11.22 -1.20 -7.52
C ILE A 205 10.45 -0.21 -8.39
N GLN A 206 11.12 0.83 -8.91
CA GLN A 206 10.46 1.83 -9.76
C GLN A 206 9.89 1.19 -11.03
N LYS A 207 10.63 0.28 -11.68
CA LYS A 207 10.17 -0.41 -12.88
C LYS A 207 8.96 -1.31 -12.60
N CYS A 208 8.91 -1.97 -11.44
CA CYS A 208 7.73 -2.73 -10.99
C CYS A 208 6.51 -1.82 -10.77
N ILE A 209 6.72 -0.61 -10.25
CA ILE A 209 5.65 0.39 -10.04
C ILE A 209 5.16 0.94 -11.39
N ASP A 210 6.07 1.28 -12.30
CA ASP A 210 5.75 1.91 -13.60
C ASP A 210 5.06 0.95 -14.58
N LEU A 211 5.29 -0.37 -14.45
CA LEU A 211 4.72 -1.41 -15.30
C LEU A 211 3.84 -2.36 -14.47
N PRO A 212 2.69 -1.90 -13.96
CA PRO A 212 1.83 -2.71 -13.11
C PRO A 212 1.25 -3.88 -13.93
N SER A 213 1.73 -5.09 -13.64
CA SER A 213 1.20 -6.34 -14.18
C SER A 213 1.01 -7.34 -13.02
N THR A 214 0.17 -8.35 -13.20
CA THR A 214 -0.08 -9.34 -12.14
C THR A 214 1.20 -10.06 -11.70
N SER A 215 2.11 -10.34 -12.64
CA SER A 215 3.43 -10.92 -12.34
C SER A 215 4.33 -9.94 -11.59
N ASN A 216 4.41 -8.68 -12.02
CA ASN A 216 5.27 -7.67 -11.38
C ASN A 216 4.82 -7.35 -9.94
N ASN A 217 3.50 -7.27 -9.72
CA ASN A 217 2.92 -7.06 -8.40
C ASN A 217 3.24 -8.22 -7.44
N HIS A 218 3.24 -9.47 -7.94
CA HIS A 218 3.60 -10.65 -7.14
C HIS A 218 5.08 -10.62 -6.72
N ILE A 219 5.99 -10.30 -7.63
CA ILE A 219 7.44 -10.24 -7.33
C ILE A 219 7.72 -9.09 -6.36
N LEU A 220 7.08 -7.94 -6.55
CA LEU A 220 7.21 -6.81 -5.64
C LEU A 220 6.67 -7.16 -4.23
N ALA A 221 5.55 -7.89 -4.15
CA ALA A 221 5.04 -8.42 -2.89
C ALA A 221 6.04 -9.40 -2.22
N LYS A 222 6.62 -10.35 -2.98
CA LYS A 222 7.65 -11.28 -2.50
C LYS A 222 8.89 -10.54 -1.99
N PHE A 223 9.33 -9.49 -2.71
CA PHE A 223 10.42 -8.61 -2.28
C PHE A 223 10.10 -7.97 -0.92
N PHE A 224 8.90 -7.41 -0.75
CA PHE A 224 8.51 -6.80 0.53
C PHE A 224 8.46 -7.81 1.67
N GLU A 225 7.84 -8.95 1.43
CA GLU A 225 7.70 -9.99 2.43
C GLU A 225 9.08 -10.46 2.90
N LYS A 226 9.97 -10.81 1.98
CA LYS A 226 11.30 -11.27 2.33
C LYS A 226 12.16 -10.18 2.98
N TYR A 227 12.27 -9.01 2.34
CA TYR A 227 13.29 -8.02 2.71
C TYR A 227 12.82 -6.94 3.67
N ILE A 228 11.52 -6.69 3.75
CA ILE A 228 10.96 -5.66 4.63
C ILE A 228 10.30 -6.29 5.86
N LEU A 229 9.51 -7.36 5.68
CA LEU A 229 8.81 -8.00 6.81
C LEU A 229 9.71 -8.94 7.62
N TYR A 230 10.39 -9.88 6.96
CA TYR A 230 11.08 -10.98 7.66
C TYR A 230 12.54 -10.74 8.02
N THR A 231 13.10 -9.57 7.73
CA THR A 231 14.46 -9.19 8.14
C THR A 231 14.45 -8.26 9.36
N GLY A 232 15.57 -8.19 10.08
CA GLY A 232 15.75 -7.26 11.22
C GLY A 232 15.69 -5.77 10.82
N PRO A 233 15.61 -4.84 11.78
CA PRO A 233 15.62 -3.39 11.52
C PRO A 233 16.91 -2.91 10.85
N ASP A 234 18.03 -3.61 11.07
CA ASP A 234 19.36 -3.25 10.57
C ASP A 234 19.64 -3.74 9.13
N GLN A 235 18.65 -4.34 8.47
CA GLN A 235 18.82 -4.81 7.09
C GLN A 235 19.08 -3.62 6.17
N LYS A 236 20.26 -3.58 5.53
CA LYS A 236 20.69 -2.46 4.67
C LYS A 236 19.66 -2.09 3.59
N ILE A 237 19.01 -3.09 2.99
CA ILE A 237 17.96 -2.91 1.97
C ILE A 237 16.83 -2.01 2.48
N LYS A 238 16.47 -2.11 3.77
CA LYS A 238 15.45 -1.23 4.36
C LYS A 238 15.86 0.23 4.24
N ASN A 239 17.11 0.57 4.54
CA ASN A 239 17.61 1.95 4.45
C ASN A 239 17.72 2.46 3.02
N GLU A 240 17.91 1.58 2.04
CA GLU A 240 18.08 1.95 0.64
C GLU A 240 16.76 2.33 -0.05
N VAL A 241 15.64 1.77 0.45
CA VAL A 241 14.28 1.96 -0.07
C VAL A 241 13.59 3.23 0.47
N ILE A 242 14.22 3.94 1.43
CA ILE A 242 13.71 5.19 2.06
C ILE A 242 13.35 6.29 1.05
N TYR A 243 13.93 6.29 -0.15
CA TYR A 243 13.75 7.40 -1.10
C TYR A 243 12.55 7.23 -2.05
N ILE A 244 11.86 6.09 -2.04
CA ILE A 244 10.73 5.77 -2.93
C ILE A 244 9.42 5.67 -2.11
N GLU A 245 9.40 6.24 -0.90
CA GLU A 245 8.43 5.91 0.15
C GLU A 245 6.94 6.12 -0.20
N SER A 246 6.57 7.23 -0.86
CA SER A 246 5.17 7.47 -1.26
C SER A 246 4.70 6.52 -2.37
N PRO A 247 5.35 6.48 -3.55
CA PRO A 247 4.95 5.56 -4.62
C PRO A 247 4.99 4.09 -4.19
N LEU A 248 5.94 3.75 -3.31
CA LEU A 248 6.04 2.40 -2.78
C LEU A 248 4.88 2.05 -1.86
N LEU A 249 4.53 2.93 -0.92
CA LEU A 249 3.42 2.71 -0.02
C LEU A 249 2.10 2.64 -0.79
N GLU A 250 1.94 3.45 -1.84
CA GLU A 250 0.80 3.39 -2.76
C GLU A 250 0.72 2.04 -3.48
N SER A 251 1.82 1.61 -4.09
CA SER A 251 1.91 0.34 -4.80
C SER A 251 1.69 -0.86 -3.87
N MET A 252 2.20 -0.80 -2.64
CA MET A 252 1.93 -1.79 -1.60
C MET A 252 0.44 -1.86 -1.28
N ILE A 253 -0.20 -0.71 -1.03
CA ILE A 253 -1.63 -0.66 -0.71
C ILE A 253 -2.45 -1.24 -1.87
N ALA A 254 -2.20 -0.80 -3.10
CA ALA A 254 -2.89 -1.27 -4.29
C ALA A 254 -2.70 -2.78 -4.53
N THR A 255 -1.46 -3.27 -4.38
CA THR A 255 -1.13 -4.69 -4.59
C THR A 255 -1.84 -5.59 -3.59
N PHE A 256 -1.77 -5.27 -2.31
CA PHE A 256 -2.44 -6.05 -1.28
C PHE A 256 -3.95 -5.95 -1.38
N GLN A 257 -4.50 -4.78 -1.72
CA GLN A 257 -5.94 -4.62 -1.96
C GLN A 257 -6.42 -5.53 -3.07
N LYS A 258 -5.65 -5.67 -4.16
CA LYS A 258 -5.93 -6.61 -5.26
C LYS A 258 -5.82 -8.07 -4.82
N ASN A 259 -4.81 -8.41 -4.03
CA ASN A 259 -4.56 -9.80 -3.61
C ASN A 259 -5.44 -10.27 -2.44
N GLY A 260 -6.15 -9.36 -1.75
CA GLY A 260 -7.08 -9.69 -0.66
C GLY A 260 -6.42 -10.19 0.63
N ASN A 261 -5.08 -10.12 0.74
CA ASN A 261 -4.36 -10.69 1.88
C ASN A 261 -4.21 -9.69 3.05
N ILE A 262 -5.21 -9.68 3.94
CA ILE A 262 -5.36 -8.68 5.00
C ILE A 262 -4.29 -8.79 6.11
N ALA A 263 -3.79 -9.98 6.42
CA ALA A 263 -2.84 -10.18 7.52
C ALA A 263 -1.46 -9.60 7.15
N GLU A 264 -0.96 -9.95 5.97
CA GLU A 264 0.29 -9.48 5.39
C GLU A 264 0.20 -7.98 5.11
N TYR A 265 -0.92 -7.51 4.57
CA TYR A 265 -1.20 -6.07 4.43
C TYR A 265 -1.01 -5.34 5.76
N SER A 266 -1.65 -5.86 6.82
CA SER A 266 -1.63 -5.21 8.14
C SER A 266 -0.22 -5.18 8.71
N LYS A 267 0.58 -6.23 8.50
CA LYS A 267 1.98 -6.26 8.93
C LYS A 267 2.83 -5.27 8.12
N ALA A 268 2.73 -5.32 6.79
CA ALA A 268 3.60 -4.58 5.88
C ALA A 268 3.32 -3.08 5.93
N VAL A 269 2.06 -2.68 5.78
CA VAL A 269 1.66 -1.28 5.77
C VAL A 269 1.81 -0.65 7.16
N ALA A 270 1.48 -1.37 8.24
CA ALA A 270 1.70 -0.84 9.59
C ALA A 270 3.20 -0.68 9.92
N TYR A 271 4.04 -1.62 9.51
CA TYR A 271 5.49 -1.48 9.64
C TYR A 271 5.98 -0.24 8.90
N TYR A 272 5.57 -0.06 7.64
CA TYR A 272 5.99 1.06 6.81
C TYR A 272 5.53 2.40 7.39
N ILE A 273 4.24 2.54 7.72
CA ILE A 273 3.70 3.74 8.36
C ILE A 273 4.42 4.07 9.68
N LYS A 274 4.68 3.05 10.53
CA LYS A 274 5.39 3.23 11.81
C LYS A 274 6.82 3.71 11.58
N ARG A 275 7.49 3.18 10.56
CA ARG A 275 8.84 3.58 10.18
C ARG A 275 8.88 5.02 9.67
N LEU A 276 8.04 5.38 8.71
CA LEU A 276 7.92 6.74 8.19
C LEU A 276 7.64 7.76 9.30
N THR A 277 6.79 7.39 10.26
CA THR A 277 6.50 8.24 11.43
C THR A 277 7.76 8.51 12.26
N LYS A 278 8.65 7.53 12.45
CA LYS A 278 9.88 7.68 13.23
C LYS A 278 10.92 8.55 12.54
N GLU A 279 11.00 8.48 11.21
CA GLU A 279 12.01 9.21 10.44
C GLU A 279 11.68 10.71 10.27
N LYS A 280 10.50 11.18 10.70
CA LYS A 280 10.04 12.60 10.69
C LYS A 280 10.14 13.32 9.32
N LYS A 281 10.38 12.60 8.23
CA LYS A 281 10.57 13.15 6.88
C LYS A 281 9.28 13.30 6.06
N PHE A 282 8.14 12.86 6.60
CA PHE A 282 6.87 12.83 5.87
C PHE A 282 5.85 13.79 6.48
N THR A 283 5.46 14.80 5.70
CA THR A 283 4.46 15.81 6.06
C THR A 283 3.03 15.26 6.07
N ASP A 284 2.75 14.18 5.33
CA ASP A 284 1.37 13.68 5.09
C ASP A 284 1.03 12.32 5.73
N MET A 285 1.60 12.01 6.90
CA MET A 285 1.38 10.71 7.57
C MET A 285 -0.08 10.43 7.93
N ASN A 286 -0.88 11.47 8.16
CA ASN A 286 -2.30 11.32 8.47
C ASN A 286 -3.10 10.90 7.23
N GLU A 287 -2.77 11.44 6.05
CA GLU A 287 -3.36 11.05 4.78
C GLU A 287 -3.06 9.57 4.49
N TRP A 288 -1.82 9.12 4.65
CA TRP A 288 -1.47 7.70 4.44
C TRP A 288 -2.17 6.75 5.41
N ARG A 289 -2.28 7.12 6.68
CA ARG A 289 -3.06 6.34 7.68
C ARG A 289 -4.53 6.28 7.30
N PHE A 290 -5.06 7.35 6.71
CA PHE A 290 -6.43 7.40 6.23
C PHE A 290 -6.62 6.53 4.98
N LYS A 291 -5.80 6.68 3.94
CA LYS A 291 -5.81 5.83 2.73
C LYS A 291 -5.70 4.35 3.07
N SER A 292 -4.74 4.00 3.94
CA SER A 292 -4.57 2.61 4.39
C SER A 292 -5.81 2.09 5.13
N ARG A 293 -6.44 2.92 5.96
CA ARG A 293 -7.65 2.53 6.67
C ARG A 293 -8.81 2.25 5.72
N ILE A 294 -9.02 3.10 4.72
CA ILE A 294 -10.08 2.90 3.70
C ILE A 294 -9.79 1.64 2.88
N ALA A 295 -8.56 1.48 2.37
CA ALA A 295 -8.19 0.29 1.60
C ALA A 295 -8.39 -1.02 2.40
N LYS A 296 -8.01 -1.02 3.69
CA LYS A 296 -8.23 -2.19 4.56
C LYS A 296 -9.71 -2.46 4.79
N PHE A 297 -10.53 -1.43 4.91
CA PHE A 297 -11.98 -1.57 5.02
C PHE A 297 -12.58 -2.18 3.75
N ASP A 298 -12.16 -1.71 2.57
CA ASP A 298 -12.56 -2.30 1.28
C ASP A 298 -12.17 -3.77 1.14
N MET A 299 -10.96 -4.15 1.61
CA MET A 299 -10.55 -5.55 1.63
C MET A 299 -11.46 -6.41 2.50
N TYR A 300 -11.93 -5.90 3.65
CA TYR A 300 -12.89 -6.62 4.48
C TYR A 300 -14.26 -6.76 3.81
N ILE A 301 -14.73 -5.72 3.12
CA ILE A 301 -15.99 -5.77 2.35
C ILE A 301 -15.91 -6.85 1.28
N ASN A 302 -14.83 -6.87 0.50
CA ASN A 302 -14.63 -7.85 -0.56
C ASN A 302 -14.52 -9.29 -0.02
N LYS A 303 -13.97 -9.46 1.19
CA LYS A 303 -13.75 -10.77 1.79
C LYS A 303 -14.96 -11.33 2.56
N LEU A 304 -15.65 -10.48 3.32
CA LEU A 304 -16.71 -10.88 4.26
C LEU A 304 -18.11 -10.51 3.79
N GLY A 305 -18.23 -9.56 2.85
CA GLY A 305 -19.49 -8.95 2.46
C GLY A 305 -19.88 -7.77 3.37
N PRO A 306 -20.75 -6.88 2.87
CA PRO A 306 -21.05 -5.60 3.52
C PRO A 306 -21.85 -5.77 4.82
N TYR A 307 -22.77 -6.73 4.88
CA TYR A 307 -23.59 -6.98 6.07
C TYR A 307 -22.73 -7.48 7.24
N VAL A 308 -21.91 -8.51 7.02
CA VAL A 308 -20.99 -9.07 8.02
C VAL A 308 -19.98 -8.02 8.52
N VAL A 309 -19.55 -7.11 7.64
CA VAL A 309 -18.67 -5.98 8.03
C VAL A 309 -19.38 -5.00 8.99
N MET A 310 -20.67 -4.69 8.75
CA MET A 310 -21.46 -3.87 9.67
C MET A 310 -21.78 -4.59 10.98
N GLU A 311 -22.22 -5.84 10.89
CA GLU A 311 -22.61 -6.67 12.03
C GLU A 311 -21.43 -6.96 12.96
N ASN A 312 -20.20 -7.08 12.44
CA ASN A 312 -19.00 -7.16 13.29
C ASN A 312 -18.54 -5.79 13.82
N GLY A 313 -19.30 -4.72 13.55
CA GLY A 313 -19.00 -3.35 13.96
C GLY A 313 -17.71 -2.80 13.35
N MET A 314 -17.26 -3.33 12.21
CA MET A 314 -16.04 -2.85 11.56
C MET A 314 -16.18 -1.41 11.08
N PHE A 315 -17.37 -1.01 10.61
CA PHE A 315 -17.66 0.38 10.22
C PHE A 315 -17.36 1.36 11.37
N TYR A 316 -17.81 1.01 12.59
CA TYR A 316 -17.55 1.76 13.83
C TYR A 316 -16.08 1.67 14.26
N ASN A 317 -15.49 0.47 14.27
CA ASN A 317 -14.10 0.25 14.70
C ASN A 317 -13.08 0.98 13.82
N PHE A 318 -13.39 1.17 12.53
CA PHE A 318 -12.62 2.01 11.60
C PHE A 318 -12.93 3.50 11.76
N ARG A 319 -13.85 3.88 12.64
CA ARG A 319 -14.26 5.26 12.95
C ARG A 319 -14.76 6.02 11.72
N LEU A 320 -15.36 5.31 10.76
CA LEU A 320 -15.88 5.91 9.53
C LEU A 320 -17.02 6.90 9.80
N PRO A 321 -18.02 6.63 10.68
CA PRO A 321 -19.11 7.57 10.92
C PRO A 321 -18.65 8.93 11.46
N PHE A 322 -17.58 8.92 12.26
CA PHE A 322 -17.11 10.08 13.01
C PHE A 322 -15.98 10.84 12.30
N ASN A 323 -15.52 10.36 11.14
CA ASN A 323 -14.41 10.98 10.42
C ASN A 323 -14.94 11.94 9.35
N LYS A 324 -14.72 13.25 9.56
CA LYS A 324 -15.16 14.31 8.64
C LYS A 324 -14.52 14.24 7.25
N CYS A 325 -13.37 13.59 7.10
CA CYS A 325 -12.70 13.40 5.82
C CYS A 325 -13.35 12.29 4.97
N VAL A 326 -14.13 11.39 5.58
CA VAL A 326 -14.83 10.35 4.84
C VAL A 326 -16.01 10.96 4.09
N ARG A 327 -15.99 10.77 2.77
CA ARG A 327 -17.02 11.15 1.81
C ARG A 327 -17.59 9.91 1.14
N LEU A 328 -18.91 9.88 0.90
CA LEU A 328 -19.59 8.78 0.22
C LEU A 328 -18.97 8.52 -1.16
N GLU A 329 -18.89 9.56 -2.00
CA GLU A 329 -18.47 9.48 -3.40
C GLU A 329 -17.01 9.02 -3.58
N ASN A 330 -16.12 9.42 -2.65
CA ASN A 330 -14.69 9.13 -2.81
C ASN A 330 -14.24 7.84 -2.11
N HIS A 331 -14.93 7.42 -1.04
CA HIS A 331 -14.40 6.38 -0.15
C HIS A 331 -15.37 5.24 0.11
N MET A 332 -16.68 5.48 0.08
CA MET A 332 -17.67 4.50 0.53
C MET A 332 -18.46 3.86 -0.62
N LEU A 333 -18.21 4.25 -1.88
CA LEU A 333 -18.94 3.69 -3.03
C LEU A 333 -18.87 2.16 -3.11
N ASN A 334 -17.70 1.56 -2.88
CA ASN A 334 -17.55 0.10 -2.91
C ASN A 334 -18.43 -0.58 -1.85
N PHE A 335 -18.45 -0.03 -0.63
CA PHE A 335 -19.33 -0.48 0.45
C PHE A 335 -20.80 -0.34 0.08
N THR A 336 -21.20 0.85 -0.38
CA THR A 336 -22.58 1.17 -0.77
C THR A 336 -23.07 0.25 -1.89
N ASN A 337 -22.28 0.07 -2.95
CA ASN A 337 -22.64 -0.80 -4.07
C ASN A 337 -22.71 -2.27 -3.66
N SER A 338 -21.77 -2.72 -2.82
CA SER A 338 -21.82 -4.07 -2.25
C SER A 338 -23.09 -4.26 -1.42
N LEU A 339 -23.48 -3.25 -0.63
CA LEU A 339 -24.67 -3.28 0.20
C LEU A 339 -25.96 -3.27 -0.62
N THR A 340 -26.02 -2.45 -1.67
CA THR A 340 -27.09 -2.49 -2.68
C THR A 340 -27.23 -3.89 -3.26
N LYS A 341 -26.12 -4.54 -3.63
CA LYS A 341 -26.15 -5.91 -4.18
C LYS A 341 -26.61 -6.95 -3.16
N TYR A 342 -26.24 -6.80 -1.89
CA TYR A 342 -26.70 -7.67 -0.81
C TYR A 342 -28.22 -7.56 -0.64
N LEU A 343 -28.74 -6.35 -0.49
CA LEU A 343 -30.17 -6.11 -0.29
C LEU A 343 -30.99 -6.40 -1.54
N SER A 344 -30.44 -6.22 -2.74
CA SER A 344 -31.16 -6.60 -3.95
C SER A 344 -31.39 -8.11 -3.99
N ASN A 345 -30.56 -8.96 -3.40
CA ASN A 345 -30.88 -10.40 -3.36
C ASN A 345 -31.98 -10.75 -2.33
N THR A 346 -32.45 -9.78 -1.56
CA THR A 346 -33.49 -9.94 -0.54
C THR A 346 -34.87 -9.62 -1.13
N ASP A 347 -35.93 -10.27 -0.63
CA ASP A 347 -37.29 -9.95 -1.04
C ASP A 347 -37.65 -8.50 -0.62
N ILE A 348 -38.40 -7.79 -1.47
CA ILE A 348 -38.81 -6.40 -1.23
C ILE A 348 -39.69 -6.26 0.02
N SER A 349 -40.34 -7.36 0.41
CA SER A 349 -41.11 -7.47 1.65
C SER A 349 -40.24 -7.29 2.89
N GLU A 350 -38.98 -7.68 2.83
CA GLU A 350 -38.00 -7.61 3.93
C GLU A 350 -37.23 -6.28 3.97
N ILE A 351 -37.28 -5.50 2.89
CA ILE A 351 -36.71 -4.14 2.85
C ILE A 351 -37.65 -3.18 3.58
N THR A 352 -37.50 -3.12 4.90
CA THR A 352 -38.33 -2.30 5.80
C THR A 352 -37.56 -1.14 6.42
N LEU A 353 -38.30 -0.20 7.02
CA LEU A 353 -37.74 0.91 7.79
C LEU A 353 -36.86 0.40 8.95
N GLU A 354 -37.32 -0.64 9.65
CA GLU A 354 -36.64 -1.24 10.80
C GLU A 354 -35.31 -1.86 10.38
N GLN A 355 -35.27 -2.52 9.22
CA GLN A 355 -34.03 -3.07 8.68
C GLN A 355 -32.99 -1.96 8.43
N PHE A 356 -33.42 -0.86 7.79
CA PHE A 356 -32.52 0.27 7.55
C PHE A 356 -32.06 0.97 8.83
N LEU A 357 -32.95 1.11 9.81
CA LEU A 357 -32.60 1.65 11.12
C LEU A 357 -31.53 0.77 11.80
N LEU A 358 -31.74 -0.55 11.82
CA LEU A 358 -30.80 -1.50 12.41
C LEU A 358 -29.43 -1.42 11.73
N MET A 359 -29.38 -1.27 10.41
CA MET A 359 -28.12 -1.10 9.67
C MET A 359 -27.40 0.20 10.04
N ILE A 360 -28.14 1.30 10.24
CA ILE A 360 -27.57 2.55 10.76
C ILE A 360 -27.01 2.31 12.17
N GLU A 361 -27.73 1.62 13.04
CA GLU A 361 -27.28 1.28 14.40
C GLU A 361 -26.00 0.42 14.39
N PHE A 362 -25.91 -0.57 13.50
CA PHE A 362 -24.70 -1.36 13.29
C PHE A 362 -23.52 -0.54 12.80
N MET A 363 -23.75 0.39 11.86
CA MET A 363 -22.70 1.31 11.39
C MET A 363 -22.18 2.22 12.51
N HIS A 364 -23.03 2.54 13.50
CA HIS A 364 -22.65 3.25 14.72
C HIS A 364 -22.08 2.35 15.82
N GLY A 365 -22.07 1.03 15.60
CA GLY A 365 -21.52 0.04 16.53
C GLY A 365 -22.29 -0.06 17.84
N LEU A 366 -23.56 0.33 17.89
CA LEU A 366 -24.33 0.35 19.14
C LEU A 366 -24.40 -1.02 19.83
N HIS A 367 -24.39 -2.09 19.04
CA HIS A 367 -24.40 -3.48 19.49
C HIS A 367 -23.04 -4.00 20.00
N ILE A 368 -21.93 -3.36 19.62
CA ILE A 368 -20.57 -3.73 20.08
C ILE A 368 -19.99 -2.72 21.08
N GLN A 369 -20.64 -1.58 21.27
CA GLN A 369 -20.22 -0.62 22.28
C GLN A 369 -20.36 -1.27 23.66
N PRO A 370 -19.31 -1.21 24.51
CA PRO A 370 -19.39 -1.79 25.85
C PRO A 370 -20.46 -1.04 26.65
N TYR A 371 -21.58 -1.71 26.93
CA TYR A 371 -22.60 -1.18 27.83
C TYR A 371 -21.95 -0.91 29.19
N LYS A 372 -22.23 0.25 29.81
CA LYS A 372 -21.79 0.55 31.18
C LYS A 372 -22.19 -0.58 32.16
N GLU A 373 -23.30 -1.26 31.88
CA GLU A 373 -23.89 -2.36 32.67
C GLU A 373 -23.17 -3.71 32.51
N GLN A 374 -22.34 -3.90 31.47
CA GLN A 374 -21.45 -5.08 31.39
C GLN A 374 -20.42 -5.10 32.54
N TYR A 375 -20.24 -3.96 33.21
CA TYR A 375 -19.41 -3.80 34.41
C TYR A 375 -20.27 -3.65 35.68
N SER A 376 -21.49 -4.20 35.68
CA SER A 376 -22.31 -4.25 36.90
C SER A 376 -21.65 -5.18 37.91
N LYS A 377 -21.75 -4.80 39.19
CA LYS A 377 -21.34 -5.62 40.33
C LYS A 377 -21.95 -7.03 40.27
N TYR A 378 -23.16 -7.15 39.70
CA TYR A 378 -23.87 -8.41 39.55
C TYR A 378 -23.21 -9.39 38.58
N LEU A 379 -22.37 -8.94 37.66
CA LEU A 379 -21.64 -9.74 36.66
C LEU A 379 -20.16 -9.94 36.99
N ASN A 380 -19.68 -9.45 38.14
CA ASN A 380 -18.31 -9.70 38.61
C ASN A 380 -18.12 -11.22 38.87
N PRO A 381 -17.07 -11.86 38.33
CA PRO A 381 -16.83 -13.30 38.49
C PRO A 381 -16.76 -13.78 39.94
N ASP A 382 -16.11 -13.02 40.83
CA ASP A 382 -16.00 -13.36 42.24
C ASP A 382 -17.37 -13.29 42.93
N ILE A 383 -18.17 -12.27 42.61
CA ILE A 383 -19.54 -12.11 43.16
C ILE A 383 -20.47 -13.21 42.63
N GLN A 384 -20.32 -13.62 41.37
CA GLN A 384 -21.05 -14.77 40.82
C GLN A 384 -20.62 -16.08 41.50
N MET A 385 -19.33 -16.25 41.77
CA MET A 385 -18.81 -17.39 42.51
C MET A 385 -19.35 -17.42 43.95
N ALA A 386 -19.41 -16.28 44.64
CA ALA A 386 -20.02 -16.20 45.96
C ALA A 386 -21.51 -16.57 45.96
N ARG A 387 -22.26 -16.32 44.88
CA ARG A 387 -23.66 -16.80 44.75
C ARG A 387 -23.71 -18.32 44.64
N ILE A 388 -22.81 -18.92 43.85
CA ILE A 388 -22.70 -20.37 43.72
C ILE A 388 -22.33 -20.99 45.08
N TYR A 389 -21.31 -20.46 45.74
CA TYR A 389 -20.92 -20.92 47.08
C TYR A 389 -22.03 -20.74 48.10
N ARG A 390 -22.76 -19.61 48.10
CA ARG A 390 -23.93 -19.41 48.96
C ARG A 390 -25.01 -20.48 48.74
N SER A 391 -25.24 -20.87 47.49
CA SER A 391 -26.19 -21.92 47.13
C SER A 391 -25.72 -23.29 47.64
N ILE A 392 -24.44 -23.62 47.47
CA ILE A 392 -23.83 -24.87 47.97
C ILE A 392 -23.89 -24.91 49.51
N ILE A 393 -23.44 -23.85 50.18
CA ILE A 393 -23.45 -23.72 51.64
C ILE A 393 -24.87 -23.90 52.21
N LYS A 394 -25.90 -23.36 51.53
CA LYS A 394 -27.30 -23.52 51.96
C LYS A 394 -27.87 -24.92 51.75
N LYS A 395 -27.36 -25.68 50.77
CA LYS A 395 -27.88 -26.98 50.38
C LYS A 395 -27.14 -28.15 51.03
N THR A 396 -25.97 -27.91 51.61
CA THR A 396 -25.13 -28.94 52.23
C THR A 396 -25.09 -28.76 53.75
N ALA A 397 -25.35 -29.82 54.50
CA ALA A 397 -25.36 -29.79 55.97
C ALA A 397 -23.97 -29.47 56.56
N GLU A 398 -22.90 -29.98 55.94
CA GLU A 398 -21.51 -29.68 56.26
C GLU A 398 -20.77 -29.22 54.98
N PRO A 399 -20.78 -27.91 54.67
CA PRO A 399 -20.09 -27.39 53.50
C PRO A 399 -18.57 -27.53 53.64
N ASP A 400 -17.88 -27.78 52.52
CA ASP A 400 -16.41 -27.84 52.48
C ASP A 400 -15.78 -26.57 53.10
N PRO A 401 -14.84 -26.70 54.06
CA PRO A 401 -14.15 -25.57 54.68
C PRO A 401 -13.51 -24.59 53.69
N ILE A 402 -13.03 -25.07 52.54
CA ILE A 402 -12.43 -24.25 51.49
C ILE A 402 -13.51 -23.38 50.81
N ILE A 403 -14.68 -23.96 50.54
CA ILE A 403 -15.83 -23.24 49.97
C ILE A 403 -16.30 -22.16 50.94
N LEU A 404 -16.38 -22.50 52.24
CA LEU A 404 -16.79 -21.57 53.29
C LEU A 404 -15.79 -20.41 53.43
N HIS A 405 -14.49 -20.71 53.44
CA HIS A 405 -13.42 -19.71 53.49
C HIS A 405 -13.47 -18.76 52.28
N ASN A 406 -13.54 -19.30 51.07
CA ASN A 406 -13.58 -18.51 49.84
C ASN A 406 -14.83 -17.63 49.75
N TYR A 407 -16.00 -18.15 50.16
CA TYR A 407 -17.22 -17.35 50.23
C TYR A 407 -17.06 -16.16 51.18
N ASN A 408 -16.54 -16.40 52.39
CA ASN A 408 -16.36 -15.34 53.38
C ASN A 408 -15.34 -14.28 52.94
N GLU A 409 -14.24 -14.69 52.31
CA GLU A 409 -13.26 -13.76 51.71
C GLU A 409 -13.88 -12.90 50.62
N ILE A 410 -14.66 -13.48 49.70
CA ILE A 410 -15.32 -12.71 48.64
C ILE A 410 -16.32 -11.70 49.21
N ILE A 411 -17.14 -12.10 50.19
CA ILE A 411 -18.09 -11.18 50.85
C ILE A 411 -17.37 -10.09 51.65
N ARG A 412 -16.22 -10.41 52.27
CA ARG A 412 -15.37 -9.42 52.95
C ARG A 412 -14.81 -8.39 51.96
N MET A 413 -14.27 -8.85 50.83
CA MET A 413 -13.78 -8.00 49.75
C MET A 413 -14.91 -7.14 49.15
N GLU A 414 -16.10 -7.71 48.95
CA GLU A 414 -17.28 -6.99 48.44
C GLU A 414 -17.70 -5.83 49.36
N LYS A 415 -17.66 -6.02 50.67
CA LYS A 415 -18.07 -5.01 51.67
C LYS A 415 -17.01 -3.93 51.88
N ASN A 416 -15.74 -4.29 51.81
CA ASN A 416 -14.63 -3.35 52.02
C ASN A 416 -14.48 -2.37 50.83
N LYS A 417 -14.31 -1.08 51.14
CA LYS A 417 -14.19 0.02 50.15
C LYS A 417 -12.84 0.04 49.44
N ASP A 418 -11.81 -0.60 49.99
CA ASP A 418 -10.47 -0.64 49.44
C ASP A 418 -10.35 -1.56 48.21
N PHE A 419 -11.23 -2.57 48.12
CA PHE A 419 -11.28 -3.52 46.99
C PHE A 419 -12.13 -2.96 45.84
N LYS A 420 -11.56 -1.97 45.14
CA LYS A 420 -12.25 -1.23 44.07
C LYS A 420 -12.67 -2.07 42.85
N HIS A 421 -12.11 -3.26 42.66
CA HIS A 421 -12.51 -4.19 41.59
C HIS A 421 -13.83 -4.93 41.90
N MET A 422 -14.31 -4.91 43.15
CA MET A 422 -15.57 -5.52 43.60
C MET A 422 -16.78 -4.58 43.48
N LYS A 423 -16.58 -3.35 42.99
CA LYS A 423 -17.61 -2.31 42.90
C LYS A 423 -18.09 -2.12 41.47
N GLU A 424 -19.28 -1.54 41.31
CA GLU A 424 -19.78 -1.12 40.00
C GLU A 424 -18.81 -0.15 39.35
N GLY A 425 -18.44 -0.40 38.09
CA GLY A 425 -17.62 0.51 37.33
C GLY A 425 -16.65 -0.15 36.37
N ILE A 426 -16.35 0.59 35.31
CA ILE A 426 -15.40 0.25 34.26
C ILE A 426 -14.04 -0.13 34.90
N PRO A 427 -13.42 -1.26 34.54
CA PRO A 427 -12.17 -1.72 35.15
C PRO A 427 -11.07 -0.65 35.04
N ARG A 428 -10.38 -0.40 36.17
CA ARG A 428 -9.23 0.54 36.26
C ARG A 428 -8.09 0.13 35.32
N HIS A 429 -7.89 -1.17 35.13
CA HIS A 429 -6.93 -1.72 34.17
C HIS A 429 -7.65 -2.27 32.96
N LYS A 430 -7.92 -1.37 32.01
CA LYS A 430 -8.27 -1.76 30.64
C LYS A 430 -7.09 -2.54 30.02
N THR A 431 -7.36 -3.66 29.37
CA THR A 431 -6.36 -4.33 28.51
C THR A 431 -5.88 -3.38 27.41
N LEU A 432 -4.73 -3.65 26.77
CA LEU A 432 -4.22 -2.77 25.70
C LEU A 432 -5.27 -2.53 24.59
N ASN A 433 -6.11 -3.53 24.30
CA ASN A 433 -7.22 -3.43 23.34
C ASN A 433 -8.35 -2.51 23.86
N GLN A 434 -8.70 -2.59 25.14
CA GLN A 434 -9.69 -1.71 25.78
C GLN A 434 -9.15 -0.27 26.01
N ARG A 435 -7.85 -0.10 26.27
CA ARG A 435 -7.17 1.20 26.31
C ARG A 435 -7.14 1.84 24.94
N ASN A 436 -6.86 1.09 23.88
CA ASN A 436 -6.88 1.63 22.52
C ASN A 436 -8.28 2.08 22.06
N LEU A 437 -9.35 1.49 22.62
CA LEU A 437 -10.74 1.93 22.42
C LEU A 437 -11.06 3.20 23.22
N GLY A 438 -10.56 3.35 24.45
CA GLY A 438 -10.80 4.52 25.31
C GLY A 438 -9.84 5.71 25.15
N ASP A 439 -8.54 5.47 25.00
CA ASP A 439 -7.46 6.48 25.08
C ASP A 439 -7.13 7.13 23.73
N LYS A 440 -7.61 6.58 22.61
CA LYS A 440 -7.64 7.32 21.32
C LYS A 440 -8.89 8.19 21.20
N GLY A 441 -9.56 8.47 22.31
CA GLY A 441 -10.80 9.24 22.44
C GLY A 441 -10.59 10.60 23.10
N ASN A 442 -9.49 11.30 22.83
CA ASN A 442 -9.37 12.75 23.12
C ASN A 442 -10.30 13.62 22.25
N HIS A 443 -11.17 13.00 21.45
CA HIS A 443 -12.46 13.59 21.17
C HIS A 443 -13.43 12.87 22.08
N GLU A 444 -13.78 13.52 23.19
CA GLU A 444 -15.04 13.25 23.88
C GLU A 444 -16.09 13.10 22.78
N ILE A 445 -16.57 11.88 22.56
CA ILE A 445 -17.83 11.69 21.86
C ILE A 445 -18.81 12.32 22.83
N SER A 446 -19.07 13.61 22.63
CA SER A 446 -20.03 14.35 23.40
C SER A 446 -21.30 13.51 23.37
N GLN A 447 -21.73 13.06 24.55
CA GLN A 447 -22.93 12.24 24.72
C GLN A 447 -24.21 12.93 24.16
N SER A 448 -24.09 14.15 23.63
CA SER A 448 -25.15 14.94 23.02
C SER A 448 -25.56 14.53 21.60
N LYS A 449 -24.78 13.74 20.83
CA LYS A 449 -25.20 13.27 19.49
C LYS A 449 -24.85 11.80 19.26
N SER A 450 -25.82 10.90 19.47
CA SER A 450 -25.66 9.45 19.32
C SER A 450 -25.46 9.00 17.85
N PHE A 451 -25.98 9.75 16.88
CA PHE A 451 -25.92 9.40 15.46
C PHE A 451 -25.24 10.46 14.59
N GLN A 452 -24.51 10.00 13.58
CA GLN A 452 -23.79 10.78 12.56
C GLN A 452 -24.51 10.66 11.22
N SER A 453 -24.29 11.64 10.34
CA SER A 453 -25.03 11.74 9.06
C SER A 453 -24.56 10.75 7.99
N LEU A 454 -23.29 10.30 8.02
CA LEU A 454 -22.71 9.47 6.96
C LEU A 454 -23.45 8.13 6.79
N PRO A 455 -23.79 7.38 7.85
CA PRO A 455 -24.60 6.17 7.70
C PRO A 455 -25.99 6.42 7.10
N LEU A 456 -26.64 7.55 7.43
CA LEU A 456 -27.91 7.93 6.79
C LEU A 456 -27.72 8.21 5.29
N GLU A 457 -26.68 8.97 4.93
CA GLU A 457 -26.30 9.25 3.53
C GLU A 457 -26.08 7.97 2.72
N ILE A 458 -25.36 6.99 3.29
CA ILE A 458 -25.12 5.69 2.67
C ILE A 458 -26.44 4.95 2.43
N ILE A 459 -27.30 4.85 3.44
CA ILE A 459 -28.56 4.12 3.31
C ILE A 459 -29.50 4.79 2.29
N LEU A 460 -29.57 6.12 2.26
CA LEU A 460 -30.34 6.83 1.24
C LEU A 460 -29.81 6.51 -0.17
N ARG A 461 -28.49 6.53 -0.38
CA ARG A 461 -27.90 6.11 -1.67
C ARG A 461 -28.21 4.65 -2.00
N VAL A 462 -28.23 3.76 -1.00
CA VAL A 462 -28.62 2.35 -1.20
C VAL A 462 -30.07 2.25 -1.66
N ILE A 463 -31.01 2.95 -1.02
CA ILE A 463 -32.43 2.99 -1.41
C ILE A 463 -32.58 3.53 -2.83
N TYR A 464 -31.87 4.61 -3.16
CA TYR A 464 -31.85 5.17 -4.52
C TYR A 464 -31.40 4.11 -5.54
N ASN A 465 -30.24 3.47 -5.31
CA ASN A 465 -29.70 2.46 -6.22
C ASN A 465 -30.64 1.26 -6.39
N ILE A 466 -31.29 0.80 -5.32
CA ILE A 466 -32.29 -0.29 -5.38
C ILE A 466 -33.49 0.15 -6.22
N SER A 467 -33.97 1.39 -6.03
CA SER A 467 -35.12 1.93 -6.75
C SER A 467 -34.88 2.12 -8.26
N GLN A 468 -33.62 2.12 -8.70
CA GLN A 468 -33.26 2.15 -10.13
C GLN A 468 -33.25 0.77 -10.80
N MET A 469 -33.40 -0.32 -10.04
CA MET A 469 -33.37 -1.68 -10.60
C MET A 469 -34.74 -2.04 -11.18
N GLU A 470 -34.76 -2.56 -12.42
CA GLU A 470 -35.99 -2.91 -13.16
C GLU A 470 -36.98 -3.75 -12.35
N LYS A 471 -36.47 -4.71 -11.58
CA LYS A 471 -37.31 -5.61 -10.78
C LYS A 471 -38.12 -4.95 -9.66
N TYR A 472 -37.79 -3.71 -9.27
CA TYR A 472 -38.50 -2.95 -8.23
C TYR A 472 -39.30 -1.78 -8.80
N GLU A 473 -39.55 -1.73 -10.11
CA GLU A 473 -40.29 -0.64 -10.76
C GLU A 473 -41.68 -0.40 -10.14
N LYS A 474 -42.35 -1.47 -9.70
CA LYS A 474 -43.67 -1.39 -9.04
C LYS A 474 -43.59 -0.93 -7.59
N ASP A 475 -42.42 -1.02 -6.97
CA ASP A 475 -42.19 -0.73 -5.55
C ASP A 475 -41.49 0.62 -5.30
N ILE A 476 -41.19 1.39 -6.37
CA ILE A 476 -40.50 2.70 -6.26
C ILE A 476 -41.21 3.61 -5.27
N LYS A 477 -42.54 3.66 -5.27
CA LYS A 477 -43.31 4.46 -4.30
C LYS A 477 -43.05 4.02 -2.85
N LYS A 478 -43.05 2.70 -2.59
CA LYS A 478 -42.79 2.14 -1.26
C LYS A 478 -41.36 2.47 -0.80
N LEU A 479 -40.38 2.31 -1.69
CA LEU A 479 -38.98 2.62 -1.42
C LEU A 479 -38.77 4.12 -1.15
N ALA A 480 -39.41 4.98 -1.94
CA ALA A 480 -39.35 6.42 -1.75
C ALA A 480 -39.96 6.86 -0.41
N MET A 481 -41.13 6.33 -0.07
CA MET A 481 -41.74 6.57 1.24
C MET A 481 -40.86 6.08 2.39
N THR A 482 -40.24 4.90 2.25
CA THR A 482 -39.31 4.35 3.25
C THR A 482 -38.11 5.28 3.45
N GLY A 483 -37.54 5.83 2.37
CA GLY A 483 -36.45 6.81 2.44
C GLY A 483 -36.85 8.11 3.16
N VAL A 484 -38.06 8.63 2.89
CA VAL A 484 -38.61 9.81 3.58
C VAL A 484 -38.83 9.53 5.07
N MET A 485 -39.46 8.41 5.41
CA MET A 485 -39.72 8.02 6.80
C MET A 485 -38.42 7.83 7.57
N LEU A 486 -37.41 7.19 6.96
CA LEU A 486 -36.09 7.04 7.57
C LEU A 486 -35.42 8.39 7.80
N PHE A 487 -35.47 9.30 6.82
CA PHE A 487 -34.89 10.63 6.97
C PHE A 487 -35.57 11.41 8.11
N GLN A 488 -36.91 11.40 8.16
CA GLN A 488 -37.67 12.04 9.23
C GLN A 488 -37.34 11.45 10.60
N LEU A 489 -37.33 10.12 10.71
CA LEU A 489 -36.98 9.41 11.94
C LEU A 489 -35.58 9.83 12.45
N MET A 490 -34.59 9.84 11.56
CA MET A 490 -33.21 10.16 11.93
C MET A 490 -33.04 11.64 12.31
N VAL A 491 -33.66 12.55 11.56
CA VAL A 491 -33.49 14.01 11.77
C VAL A 491 -34.33 14.50 12.94
N ILE A 492 -35.60 14.08 13.02
CA ILE A 492 -36.56 14.57 14.02
C ILE A 492 -36.42 13.80 15.33
N GLU A 493 -36.52 12.47 15.30
CA GLU A 493 -36.55 11.68 16.54
C GLU A 493 -35.14 11.40 17.09
N ARG A 494 -34.20 11.08 16.20
CA ARG A 494 -32.82 10.76 16.59
C ARG A 494 -31.86 11.97 16.58
N ASN A 495 -32.38 13.17 16.30
CA ASN A 495 -31.64 14.44 16.31
C ASN A 495 -30.33 14.42 15.49
N VAL A 496 -30.31 13.67 14.38
CA VAL A 496 -29.18 13.70 13.44
C VAL A 496 -29.14 15.08 12.79
N CYS A 497 -27.93 15.65 12.69
CA CYS A 497 -27.71 16.83 11.84
C CYS A 497 -27.39 16.35 10.42
N PRO A 498 -28.33 16.41 9.46
CA PRO A 498 -28.10 15.91 8.11
C PRO A 498 -27.09 16.79 7.37
N LYS A 499 -26.18 16.16 6.62
CA LYS A 499 -25.32 16.89 5.66
C LYS A 499 -26.14 17.25 4.43
N GLN A 500 -25.67 18.24 3.66
CA GLN A 500 -26.26 18.62 2.37
C GLN A 500 -26.39 17.41 1.43
N ASP A 501 -25.40 16.52 1.44
CA ASP A 501 -25.42 15.28 0.65
C ASP A 501 -26.59 14.36 1.01
N CYS A 502 -27.04 14.31 2.28
CA CYS A 502 -28.22 13.54 2.66
C CYS A 502 -29.50 14.07 1.99
N PHE A 503 -29.61 15.39 1.84
CA PHE A 503 -30.74 16.00 1.13
C PHE A 503 -30.67 15.71 -0.37
N ALA A 504 -29.47 15.77 -0.98
CA ALA A 504 -29.28 15.43 -2.39
C ALA A 504 -29.71 13.99 -2.68
N GLU A 505 -29.34 13.04 -1.83
CA GLU A 505 -29.79 11.65 -1.95
C GLU A 505 -31.29 11.51 -1.76
N LEU A 506 -31.89 12.20 -0.78
CA LEU A 506 -33.34 12.15 -0.57
C LEU A 506 -34.12 12.72 -1.77
N ILE A 507 -33.66 13.83 -2.37
CA ILE A 507 -34.28 14.41 -3.56
C ILE A 507 -34.25 13.41 -4.72
N LYS A 508 -33.09 12.79 -4.97
CA LYS A 508 -32.96 11.76 -6.02
C LYS A 508 -33.99 10.65 -5.85
N ILE A 509 -34.24 10.21 -4.61
CA ILE A 509 -35.23 9.16 -4.30
C ILE A 509 -36.66 9.63 -4.57
N VAL A 510 -37.08 10.77 -4.00
CA VAL A 510 -38.48 11.21 -4.13
C VAL A 510 -38.84 11.63 -5.55
N GLN A 511 -37.83 11.99 -6.36
CA GLN A 511 -38.02 12.31 -7.78
C GLN A 511 -38.32 11.09 -8.66
N LEU A 512 -38.12 9.87 -8.17
CA LEU A 512 -38.37 8.65 -8.94
C LEU A 512 -39.85 8.33 -9.17
N HIS A 513 -40.76 8.85 -8.32
CA HIS A 513 -42.19 8.56 -8.42
C HIS A 513 -43.03 9.85 -8.41
N PRO A 514 -44.01 10.03 -9.32
CA PRO A 514 -44.81 11.25 -9.41
C PRO A 514 -45.43 11.71 -8.09
N SER A 515 -46.06 10.80 -7.34
CA SER A 515 -46.72 11.15 -6.07
C SER A 515 -45.77 11.56 -4.94
N THR A 516 -44.46 11.29 -5.05
CA THR A 516 -43.48 11.70 -4.04
C THR A 516 -42.71 12.95 -4.45
N ARG A 517 -42.72 13.33 -5.74
CA ARG A 517 -42.07 14.54 -6.26
C ARG A 517 -42.54 15.82 -5.58
N GLU A 518 -43.82 15.86 -5.21
CA GLU A 518 -44.45 17.00 -4.52
C GLU A 518 -43.83 17.29 -3.14
N GLN A 519 -43.05 16.35 -2.58
CA GLN A 519 -42.35 16.53 -1.31
C GLN A 519 -41.06 17.35 -1.43
N THR A 520 -40.54 17.60 -2.65
CA THR A 520 -39.25 18.28 -2.83
C THR A 520 -39.20 19.71 -2.28
N PRO A 521 -40.21 20.59 -2.46
CA PRO A 521 -40.22 21.90 -1.81
C PRO A 521 -40.16 21.81 -0.29
N PHE A 522 -40.85 20.83 0.30
CA PHE A 522 -40.81 20.60 1.74
C PHE A 522 -39.40 20.16 2.20
N ILE A 523 -38.75 19.25 1.47
CA ILE A 523 -37.37 18.83 1.73
C ILE A 523 -36.41 20.04 1.64
N MET A 524 -36.60 20.93 0.65
CA MET A 524 -35.80 22.14 0.50
C MET A 524 -36.06 23.16 1.62
N SER A 525 -37.29 23.25 2.13
CA SER A 525 -37.59 24.08 3.30
C SER A 525 -36.86 23.60 4.56
N ILE A 526 -36.75 22.27 4.75
CA ILE A 526 -35.95 21.68 5.83
C ILE A 526 -34.48 21.94 5.57
N HIS A 527 -33.99 21.74 4.34
CA HIS A 527 -32.61 22.04 3.97
C HIS A 527 -32.24 23.47 4.35
N GLY A 528 -33.06 24.47 3.99
CA GLY A 528 -32.83 25.89 4.33
C GLY A 528 -32.71 26.16 5.83
N ARG A 529 -33.39 25.38 6.68
CA ARG A 529 -33.26 25.50 8.15
C ARG A 529 -31.91 24.99 8.68
N TYR A 530 -31.32 24.01 8.02
CA TYR A 530 -30.04 23.42 8.43
C TYR A 530 -28.84 24.02 7.70
N HIS A 531 -29.04 24.44 6.46
CA HIS A 531 -28.01 24.89 5.52
C HIS A 531 -28.53 26.14 4.81
N GLY A 532 -27.93 27.30 5.10
CA GLY A 532 -28.32 28.57 4.50
C GLY A 532 -27.99 28.69 3.00
N GLU A 533 -27.18 27.78 2.46
CA GLU A 533 -26.73 27.77 1.07
C GLU A 533 -26.79 26.35 0.49
N VAL A 534 -27.04 26.26 -0.83
CA VAL A 534 -27.13 25.03 -1.61
C VAL A 534 -25.74 24.66 -2.17
N SER A 535 -25.24 23.45 -1.89
CA SER A 535 -23.95 23.00 -2.47
C SER A 535 -23.99 22.87 -3.99
N PRO A 536 -22.82 22.88 -4.67
CA PRO A 536 -22.71 22.55 -6.09
C PRO A 536 -23.34 21.20 -6.46
N VAL A 537 -23.17 20.17 -5.62
CA VAL A 537 -23.74 18.82 -5.85
C VAL A 537 -25.27 18.85 -5.77
N MET A 538 -25.80 19.55 -4.77
CA MET A 538 -27.24 19.72 -4.59
C MET A 538 -27.85 20.56 -5.73
N LYS A 539 -27.18 21.63 -6.13
CA LYS A 539 -27.57 22.48 -7.26
C LYS A 539 -27.63 21.67 -8.56
N SER A 540 -26.56 20.92 -8.86
CA SER A 540 -26.53 20.03 -10.03
C SER A 540 -27.63 18.96 -9.98
N THR A 541 -27.95 18.44 -8.79
CA THR A 541 -29.07 17.50 -8.61
C THR A 541 -30.40 18.17 -8.94
N LEU A 542 -30.70 19.35 -8.39
CA LEU A 542 -31.93 20.10 -8.67
C LEU A 542 -32.07 20.43 -10.16
N GLU A 543 -31.01 20.96 -10.77
CA GLU A 543 -30.97 21.31 -12.20
C GLU A 543 -31.22 20.07 -13.08
N SER A 544 -30.67 18.90 -12.73
CA SER A 544 -30.87 17.66 -13.48
C SER A 544 -32.34 17.18 -13.49
N TYR A 545 -33.14 17.62 -12.51
CA TYR A 545 -34.58 17.35 -12.42
C TYR A 545 -35.45 18.53 -12.86
N GLY A 546 -34.85 19.60 -13.42
CA GLY A 546 -35.58 20.79 -13.85
C GLY A 546 -36.19 21.57 -12.69
N LEU A 547 -35.54 21.57 -11.52
CA LEU A 547 -36.01 22.24 -10.30
C LEU A 547 -35.20 23.51 -10.00
N SER A 548 -35.89 24.49 -9.43
CA SER A 548 -35.29 25.70 -8.86
C SER A 548 -34.60 25.42 -7.51
N LEU A 549 -33.94 26.44 -6.95
CA LEU A 549 -33.25 26.33 -5.66
C LEU A 549 -34.21 26.16 -4.46
N ASP A 550 -35.48 26.56 -4.59
CA ASP A 550 -36.55 26.30 -3.62
C ASP A 550 -37.24 24.94 -3.85
N GLY A 551 -36.81 24.17 -4.86
CA GLY A 551 -37.34 22.84 -5.17
C GLY A 551 -38.66 22.84 -5.94
N THR A 552 -39.07 23.98 -6.49
CA THR A 552 -40.22 24.11 -7.37
C THR A 552 -39.82 23.83 -8.84
N PRO A 553 -40.74 23.36 -9.70
CA PRO A 553 -40.42 23.16 -11.12
C PRO A 553 -40.00 24.48 -11.78
N LEU A 554 -38.88 24.46 -12.52
CA LEU A 554 -38.51 25.59 -13.37
C LEU A 554 -39.62 25.80 -14.39
N ALA A 555 -40.17 27.01 -14.44
CA ALA A 555 -41.16 27.36 -15.44
C ALA A 555 -40.59 27.05 -16.83
N VAL A 556 -41.20 26.08 -17.52
CA VAL A 556 -40.93 25.85 -18.93
C VAL A 556 -41.34 27.14 -19.63
N SER A 557 -40.38 27.90 -20.14
CA SER A 557 -40.67 28.97 -21.08
C SER A 557 -41.26 28.30 -22.32
N VAL A 558 -42.57 28.18 -22.36
CA VAL A 558 -43.30 27.85 -23.57
C VAL A 558 -43.03 29.02 -24.52
N SER A 559 -42.09 28.84 -25.45
CA SER A 559 -42.07 29.64 -26.66
C SER A 559 -43.37 29.35 -27.38
N VAL A 560 -44.34 30.25 -27.20
CA VAL A 560 -45.51 30.32 -28.07
C VAL A 560 -44.94 30.82 -29.40
N ASP A 561 -44.65 29.90 -30.32
CA ASP A 561 -44.38 30.26 -31.71
C ASP A 561 -45.66 30.87 -32.27
N SER A 562 -45.60 32.19 -32.47
CA SER A 562 -46.59 33.01 -33.18
C SER A 562 -46.28 33.04 -34.67
#